data_AF-A0A953YKT7-F1
#
_entry.id   AF-A0A953YKT7-F1
#
_cell.length_a   1.000
_cell.length_b   1.000
_cell.length_c   1.000
_cell.angle_alpha   90.00
_cell.angle_beta   90.00
_cell.angle_gamma   90.00
#
_symmetry.space_group_name_H-M   'P 1'
#
loop_
_entity.id
_entity.type
_entity.pdbx_description
1 polymer ?
#
loop_
_entity_poly.entity_id
_entity_poly.type
_entity_poly.pdbx_seq_one_letter_code
_entity_poly.pdbx_strand_id
1 'polypeptide(L)'
;AGAVPGPACYGRGGTQPTVTDAALVLGYVDPGYFLGGRMKLDLEAAAASIQVLADQLGKDLPSTAAGIMAIANEHMVGAIREITVNEGYNPRDSVIVAGGGSAGLSIMEIARTLGCRKIVLPRTASALSACGAQYSDFSFMQTASAATRTDAFDFDRINATLARIDEAVGEFRQSLEERGVTDGEVSWFVEARYL
;
A
#
# COMPACT_ATOMS: atom_id res chain seq x y z
N ALA A 1 -6.01 -2.67 15.00
CA ALA A 1 -5.46 -3.02 16.32
C ALA A 1 -3.92 -2.92 16.42
N GLY A 2 -3.18 -2.54 15.35
CA GLY A 2 -1.71 -2.53 15.40
C GLY A 2 -1.13 -3.91 15.73
N ALA A 3 0.11 -3.96 16.23
CA ALA A 3 0.74 -5.20 16.71
C ALA A 3 0.63 -5.39 18.24
N VAL A 4 0.35 -4.30 18.97
CA VAL A 4 0.14 -4.27 20.43
C VAL A 4 -1.02 -3.30 20.72
N PRO A 5 -2.11 -3.73 21.38
CA PRO A 5 -2.34 -5.10 21.84
C PRO A 5 -2.57 -6.10 20.69
N GLY A 6 -2.83 -5.61 19.47
CA GLY A 6 -3.02 -6.45 18.29
C GLY A 6 -4.38 -7.16 18.24
N PRO A 7 -4.58 -8.02 17.23
CA PRO A 7 -5.71 -8.97 17.17
C PRO A 7 -5.87 -9.77 18.46
N ALA A 8 -7.09 -10.19 18.77
CA ALA A 8 -7.34 -11.05 19.93
C ALA A 8 -6.52 -12.35 19.85
N CYS A 9 -6.38 -12.89 18.63
CA CYS A 9 -5.62 -14.11 18.35
C CYS A 9 -4.11 -14.00 18.64
N TYR A 10 -3.57 -12.80 18.89
CA TYR A 10 -2.17 -12.65 19.30
C TYR A 10 -1.97 -12.92 20.79
N GLY A 11 -3.03 -13.02 21.59
CA GLY A 11 -2.93 -13.30 23.04
C GLY A 11 -2.27 -12.18 23.84
N ARG A 12 -2.28 -10.94 23.33
CA ARG A 12 -1.57 -9.77 23.89
C ARG A 12 -2.50 -8.73 24.53
N GLY A 13 -3.69 -9.16 24.94
CA GLY A 13 -4.71 -8.31 25.57
C GLY A 13 -5.65 -7.60 24.59
N GLY A 14 -5.61 -7.95 23.30
CA GLY A 14 -6.61 -7.51 22.33
C GLY A 14 -7.94 -8.23 22.60
N THR A 15 -9.05 -7.49 22.64
CA THR A 15 -10.39 -8.05 22.93
C THR A 15 -11.43 -7.73 21.87
N GLN A 16 -11.13 -6.76 21.00
CA GLN A 16 -12.02 -6.37 19.91
C GLN A 16 -11.74 -7.22 18.67
N PRO A 17 -12.77 -7.69 17.95
CA PRO A 17 -12.59 -8.51 16.76
C PRO A 17 -11.87 -7.73 15.66
N THR A 18 -10.97 -8.40 14.94
CA THR A 18 -10.23 -7.83 13.81
C THR A 18 -10.32 -8.70 12.56
N VAL A 19 -9.85 -8.17 11.42
CA VAL A 19 -9.74 -8.92 10.16
C VAL A 19 -8.86 -10.16 10.32
N THR A 20 -7.78 -10.08 11.10
CA THR A 20 -6.89 -11.24 11.36
C THR A 20 -7.59 -12.30 12.20
N ASP A 21 -8.41 -11.90 13.19
CA ASP A 21 -9.21 -12.85 13.98
C ASP A 21 -10.23 -13.58 13.09
N ALA A 22 -10.90 -12.84 12.21
CA ALA A 22 -11.85 -13.41 11.26
C ALA A 22 -11.18 -14.38 10.28
N ALA A 23 -10.03 -14.01 9.73
CA ALA A 23 -9.24 -14.88 8.86
C ALA A 23 -8.80 -16.16 9.56
N LEU A 24 -8.43 -16.08 10.84
CA LEU A 24 -8.07 -17.25 11.64
C LEU A 24 -9.27 -18.17 11.90
N VAL A 25 -10.42 -17.62 12.30
CA VAL A 25 -11.66 -18.38 12.52
C VAL A 25 -12.15 -19.09 11.26
N LEU A 26 -11.99 -18.46 10.10
CA LEU A 26 -12.32 -19.05 8.79
C LEU A 26 -11.27 -20.07 8.30
N GLY A 27 -10.17 -20.25 9.03
CA GLY A 27 -9.12 -21.21 8.69
C GLY A 27 -8.19 -20.76 7.57
N TYR A 28 -8.10 -19.45 7.27
CA TYR A 28 -7.19 -18.93 6.24
C TYR A 28 -5.74 -18.87 6.72
N VAL A 29 -5.53 -18.88 8.03
CA VAL A 29 -4.22 -18.82 8.67
C VAL A 29 -4.03 -20.07 9.52
N ASP A 30 -2.87 -20.71 9.40
CA ASP A 30 -2.48 -21.80 10.29
C ASP A 30 -2.09 -21.25 11.67
N PRO A 31 -2.82 -21.60 12.76
CA PRO A 31 -2.51 -21.11 14.11
C PRO A 31 -1.15 -21.60 14.62
N GLY A 32 -0.63 -22.71 14.11
CA GLY A 32 0.64 -23.32 14.53
C GLY A 32 1.86 -22.79 13.77
N TYR A 33 1.67 -22.11 12.63
CA TYR A 33 2.76 -21.74 11.72
C TYR A 33 2.87 -20.23 11.43
N PHE A 34 2.17 -19.38 12.19
CA PHE A 34 2.25 -17.94 12.00
C PHE A 34 3.68 -17.39 12.24
N LEU A 35 4.12 -16.47 11.36
CA LEU A 35 5.49 -15.94 11.30
C LEU A 35 6.59 -17.03 11.23
N GLY A 36 6.29 -18.15 10.57
CA GLY A 36 7.18 -19.31 10.47
C GLY A 36 7.23 -20.13 11.76
N GLY A 37 6.11 -20.20 12.49
CA GLY A 37 5.98 -20.91 13.76
C GLY A 37 6.53 -20.17 14.99
N ARG A 38 7.02 -18.93 14.82
CA ARG A 38 7.55 -18.11 15.92
C ARG A 38 6.46 -17.56 16.84
N MET A 39 5.23 -17.52 16.36
CA MET A 39 4.07 -17.08 17.12
C MET A 39 2.95 -18.10 16.91
N LYS A 40 2.44 -18.66 18.01
CA LYS A 40 1.20 -19.43 17.99
C LYS A 40 0.04 -18.47 18.10
N LEU A 41 -0.99 -18.68 17.31
CA LEU A 41 -2.22 -17.90 17.37
C LEU A 41 -3.25 -18.59 18.26
N ASP A 42 -3.98 -17.79 19.00
CA ASP A 42 -5.07 -18.23 19.87
C ASP A 42 -6.40 -18.18 19.11
N LEU A 43 -6.82 -19.34 18.61
CA LEU A 43 -8.09 -19.50 17.90
C LEU A 43 -9.29 -19.28 18.82
N GLU A 44 -9.20 -19.66 20.10
CA GLU A 44 -10.29 -19.51 21.06
C GLU A 44 -10.51 -18.04 21.40
N ALA A 45 -9.44 -17.27 21.60
CA ALA A 45 -9.52 -15.83 21.80
C ALA A 45 -10.12 -15.11 20.58
N ALA A 46 -9.71 -15.51 19.37
CA ALA A 46 -10.30 -14.99 18.13
C ALA A 46 -11.80 -15.27 18.06
N ALA A 47 -12.20 -16.52 18.27
CA ALA A 47 -13.59 -16.96 18.26
C ALA A 47 -14.42 -16.24 19.32
N ALA A 48 -13.93 -16.12 20.55
CA ALA A 48 -14.61 -15.43 21.64
C ALA A 48 -14.83 -13.94 21.32
N SER A 49 -13.84 -13.25 20.73
CA SER A 49 -13.98 -11.84 20.35
C SER A 49 -15.05 -11.61 19.28
N ILE A 50 -15.15 -12.53 18.31
CA ILE A 50 -16.15 -12.44 17.23
C ILE A 50 -17.52 -12.91 17.73
N GLN A 51 -17.59 -13.86 18.66
CA GLN A 51 -18.85 -14.36 19.22
C GLN A 51 -19.67 -13.22 19.86
N VAL A 52 -19.01 -12.29 20.55
CA VAL A 52 -19.68 -11.10 21.12
C VAL A 52 -20.42 -10.31 20.04
N LEU A 53 -19.81 -10.16 18.86
CA LEU A 53 -20.43 -9.47 17.73
C LEU A 53 -21.52 -10.34 17.07
N ALA A 54 -21.29 -11.65 16.97
CA ALA A 54 -22.23 -12.60 16.40
C ALA A 54 -23.55 -12.62 17.18
N ASP A 55 -23.47 -12.64 18.52
CA ASP A 55 -24.62 -12.60 19.43
C ASP A 55 -25.42 -11.30 19.27
N GLN A 56 -24.74 -10.16 19.15
CA GLN A 56 -25.39 -8.86 18.92
C GLN A 56 -26.12 -8.78 17.59
N LEU A 57 -25.59 -9.44 16.56
CA LEU A 57 -26.16 -9.46 15.22
C LEU A 57 -27.18 -10.58 15.01
N GLY A 58 -27.34 -11.51 15.97
CA GLY A 58 -28.17 -12.70 15.82
C GLY A 58 -27.69 -13.63 14.71
N LYS A 59 -26.37 -13.75 14.52
CA LYS A 59 -25.73 -14.59 13.49
C LYS A 59 -24.83 -15.65 14.13
N ASP A 60 -24.49 -16.68 13.35
CA ASP A 60 -23.47 -17.64 13.77
C ASP A 60 -22.05 -17.07 13.60
N LEU A 61 -21.09 -17.70 14.28
CA LEU A 61 -19.69 -17.30 14.32
C LEU A 61 -19.03 -17.30 12.92
N PRO A 62 -19.10 -18.38 12.10
CA PRO A 62 -18.51 -18.38 10.77
C PRO A 62 -19.09 -17.31 9.84
N SER A 63 -20.40 -17.10 9.86
CA SER A 63 -21.09 -16.09 9.06
C SER A 63 -20.68 -14.67 9.47
N THR A 64 -20.48 -14.45 10.77
CA THR A 64 -20.01 -13.17 11.30
C THR A 64 -18.56 -12.90 10.89
N ALA A 65 -17.67 -13.90 11.03
CA ALA A 65 -16.28 -13.80 10.57
C ALA A 65 -16.20 -13.55 9.05
N ALA A 66 -16.98 -14.26 8.25
CA ALA A 66 -17.08 -14.03 6.81
C ALA A 66 -17.59 -12.60 6.49
N GLY A 67 -18.55 -12.10 7.27
CA GLY A 67 -19.04 -10.73 7.17
C GLY A 67 -17.96 -9.67 7.43
N ILE A 68 -17.11 -9.88 8.46
CA ILE A 68 -15.98 -8.99 8.75
C ILE A 68 -15.03 -8.92 7.55
N MET A 69 -14.65 -10.08 6.99
CA MET A 69 -13.81 -10.16 5.80
C MET A 69 -14.46 -9.47 4.59
N ALA A 70 -15.75 -9.70 4.36
CA ALA A 70 -16.49 -9.10 3.24
C ALA A 70 -16.53 -7.57 3.33
N ILE A 71 -16.84 -7.02 4.51
CA ILE A 71 -16.86 -5.55 4.72
C ILE A 71 -15.46 -4.97 4.51
N ALA A 72 -14.43 -5.60 5.07
CA ALA A 72 -13.04 -5.16 4.85
C ALA A 72 -12.66 -5.18 3.36
N ASN A 73 -13.07 -6.21 2.62
CA ASN A 73 -12.84 -6.32 1.19
C ASN A 73 -13.59 -5.25 0.40
N GLU A 74 -14.85 -4.95 0.74
CA GLU A 74 -15.63 -3.88 0.09
C GLU A 74 -14.98 -2.50 0.28
N HIS A 75 -14.47 -2.20 1.48
CA HIS A 75 -13.71 -0.97 1.71
C HIS A 75 -12.45 -0.90 0.84
N MET A 76 -11.68 -1.99 0.74
CA MET A 76 -10.49 -2.04 -0.10
C MET A 76 -10.84 -1.91 -1.60
N VAL A 77 -11.90 -2.57 -2.06
CA VAL A 77 -12.40 -2.44 -3.43
C VAL A 77 -12.83 -1.01 -3.73
N GLY A 78 -13.55 -0.36 -2.82
CA GLY A 78 -13.95 1.04 -2.94
C GLY A 78 -12.75 1.96 -3.11
N ALA A 79 -11.75 1.83 -2.26
CA ALA A 79 -10.51 2.61 -2.34
C ALA A 79 -9.74 2.38 -3.65
N ILE A 80 -9.63 1.13 -4.11
CA ILE A 80 -8.98 0.82 -5.39
C ILE A 80 -9.75 1.44 -6.56
N ARG A 81 -11.09 1.32 -6.57
CA ARG A 81 -11.93 1.91 -7.61
C ARG A 81 -11.83 3.43 -7.63
N GLU A 82 -11.85 4.06 -6.47
CA GLU A 82 -11.71 5.52 -6.36
C GLU A 82 -10.40 5.98 -7.00
N ILE A 83 -9.27 5.40 -6.61
CA ILE A 83 -7.96 5.78 -7.15
C ILE A 83 -7.88 5.49 -8.66
N THR A 84 -8.28 4.29 -9.10
CA THR A 84 -8.13 3.88 -10.50
C THR A 84 -9.05 4.62 -11.46
N VAL A 85 -10.32 4.83 -11.08
CA VAL A 85 -11.30 5.51 -11.93
C VAL A 85 -11.04 7.01 -11.99
N ASN A 86 -10.58 7.64 -10.88
CA ASN A 86 -10.19 9.05 -10.89
C ASN A 86 -9.04 9.33 -11.87
N GLU A 87 -8.14 8.37 -12.04
CA GLU A 87 -7.04 8.42 -13.01
C GLU A 87 -7.45 7.95 -14.43
N GLY A 88 -8.73 7.62 -14.65
CA GLY A 88 -9.26 7.19 -15.95
C GLY A 88 -8.98 5.74 -16.34
N TYR A 89 -8.48 4.91 -15.41
CA TYR A 89 -8.18 3.51 -15.66
C TYR A 89 -9.38 2.59 -15.36
N ASN A 90 -9.58 1.60 -16.23
CA ASN A 90 -10.52 0.50 -15.98
C ASN A 90 -9.82 -0.65 -15.23
N PRO A 91 -10.21 -0.99 -13.99
CA PRO A 91 -9.59 -2.08 -13.24
C PRO A 91 -9.61 -3.43 -13.96
N ARG A 92 -10.62 -3.70 -14.78
CA ARG A 92 -10.77 -4.99 -15.51
C ARG A 92 -9.63 -5.26 -16.48
N ASP A 93 -9.02 -4.20 -16.99
CA ASP A 93 -7.93 -4.26 -17.96
C ASP A 93 -6.56 -4.29 -17.25
N SER A 94 -6.55 -4.25 -15.92
CA SER A 94 -5.35 -4.19 -15.09
C SER A 94 -4.92 -5.56 -14.55
N VAL A 95 -3.63 -5.68 -14.25
CA VAL A 95 -3.06 -6.78 -13.46
C VAL A 95 -2.88 -6.30 -12.03
N ILE A 96 -3.43 -7.01 -11.04
CA ILE A 96 -3.23 -6.64 -9.65
C ILE A 96 -1.90 -7.22 -9.16
N VAL A 97 -0.99 -6.36 -8.72
CA VAL A 97 0.22 -6.77 -7.98
C VAL A 97 -0.06 -6.61 -6.50
N ALA A 98 0.00 -7.71 -5.75
CA ALA A 98 -0.38 -7.72 -4.35
C ALA A 98 0.83 -7.85 -3.42
N GLY A 99 0.89 -7.01 -2.39
CA GLY A 99 1.97 -6.98 -1.41
C GLY A 99 1.46 -6.74 0.00
N GLY A 100 2.32 -7.00 0.98
CA GLY A 100 1.99 -7.00 2.41
C GLY A 100 1.67 -8.40 2.94
N GLY A 101 1.92 -8.61 4.24
CA GLY A 101 1.78 -9.92 4.88
C GLY A 101 0.36 -10.49 4.87
N SER A 102 -0.66 -9.63 4.74
CA SER A 102 -2.08 -10.02 4.70
C SER A 102 -2.66 -10.07 3.28
N ALA A 103 -1.86 -9.79 2.24
CA ALA A 103 -2.36 -9.69 0.87
C ALA A 103 -3.10 -10.95 0.43
N GLY A 104 -2.55 -12.13 0.76
CA GLY A 104 -3.13 -13.42 0.40
C GLY A 104 -4.52 -13.69 0.99
N LEU A 105 -4.91 -12.99 2.06
CA LEU A 105 -6.20 -13.21 2.74
C LEU A 105 -7.40 -12.70 1.93
N SER A 106 -7.19 -11.64 1.15
CA SER A 106 -8.28 -10.89 0.53
C SER A 106 -8.14 -10.71 -0.98
N ILE A 107 -6.93 -10.87 -1.54
CA ILE A 107 -6.63 -10.44 -2.91
C ILE A 107 -7.49 -11.13 -3.97
N MET A 108 -7.79 -12.42 -3.78
CA MET A 108 -8.60 -13.19 -4.72
C MET A 108 -10.03 -12.62 -4.84
N GLU A 109 -10.61 -12.24 -3.70
CA GLU A 109 -11.97 -11.69 -3.67
C GLU A 109 -11.99 -10.26 -4.18
N ILE A 110 -11.01 -9.43 -3.79
CA ILE A 110 -10.84 -8.08 -4.33
C ILE A 110 -10.73 -8.12 -5.86
N ALA A 111 -9.88 -8.98 -6.41
CA ALA A 111 -9.70 -9.12 -7.85
C ALA A 111 -11.00 -9.55 -8.55
N ARG A 112 -11.73 -10.51 -7.96
CA ARG A 112 -13.03 -10.96 -8.48
C ARG A 112 -14.03 -9.81 -8.53
N THR A 113 -14.16 -9.04 -7.46
CA THR A 113 -15.11 -7.91 -7.37
C THR A 113 -14.74 -6.74 -8.30
N LEU A 114 -13.44 -6.53 -8.55
CA LEU A 114 -12.97 -5.56 -9.53
C LEU A 114 -13.09 -6.06 -10.99
N GLY A 115 -13.27 -7.37 -11.18
CA GLY A 115 -13.27 -8.01 -12.50
C GLY A 115 -11.88 -8.17 -13.12
N CYS A 116 -10.82 -8.08 -12.30
CA CYS A 116 -9.44 -8.30 -12.73
C CYS A 116 -9.19 -9.79 -12.97
N ARG A 117 -8.63 -10.14 -14.14
CA ARG A 117 -8.40 -11.55 -14.51
C ARG A 117 -7.02 -12.08 -14.10
N LYS A 118 -6.10 -11.20 -13.72
CA LYS A 118 -4.71 -11.55 -13.45
C LYS A 118 -4.25 -10.92 -12.14
N ILE A 119 -3.61 -11.74 -11.32
CA ILE A 119 -2.99 -11.35 -10.05
C ILE A 119 -1.55 -11.82 -10.08
N VAL A 120 -0.65 -10.95 -9.64
CA VAL A 120 0.75 -11.28 -9.36
C VAL A 120 0.94 -11.18 -7.85
N LEU A 121 1.16 -12.33 -7.21
CA LEU A 121 1.56 -12.42 -5.81
C LEU A 121 3.02 -12.90 -5.76
N PRO A 122 4.00 -11.99 -5.67
CA PRO A 122 5.41 -12.36 -5.68
C PRO A 122 5.77 -13.13 -4.41
N ARG A 123 6.81 -13.98 -4.49
CA ARG A 123 7.35 -14.69 -3.31
C ARG A 123 7.75 -13.73 -2.18
N THR A 124 8.12 -12.51 -2.54
CA THR A 124 8.51 -11.43 -1.63
C THR A 124 7.34 -10.56 -1.18
N ALA A 125 6.08 -10.94 -1.44
CA ALA A 125 4.89 -10.11 -1.17
C ALA A 125 4.89 -9.53 0.26
N SER A 126 5.20 -10.33 1.28
CA SER A 126 5.24 -9.88 2.68
C SER A 126 6.27 -8.77 2.97
N ALA A 127 7.28 -8.62 2.12
CA ALA A 127 8.35 -7.62 2.23
C ALA A 127 8.48 -6.77 0.95
N LEU A 128 7.40 -6.65 0.16
CA LEU A 128 7.46 -6.07 -1.18
C LEU A 128 8.04 -4.65 -1.19
N SER A 129 7.72 -3.83 -0.20
CA SER A 129 8.26 -2.47 -0.07
C SER A 129 9.78 -2.44 0.16
N ALA A 130 10.30 -3.35 1.00
CA ALA A 130 11.74 -3.46 1.24
C ALA A 130 12.47 -3.96 -0.01
N CYS A 131 11.88 -4.90 -0.74
CA CYS A 131 12.39 -5.32 -2.04
C CYS A 131 12.40 -4.15 -3.04
N GLY A 132 11.31 -3.37 -3.10
CA GLY A 132 11.23 -2.18 -3.96
C GLY A 132 12.37 -1.20 -3.68
N ALA A 133 12.64 -0.89 -2.40
CA ALA A 133 13.74 -0.02 -2.00
C ALA A 133 15.12 -0.58 -2.38
N GLN A 134 15.32 -1.91 -2.33
CA GLN A 134 16.58 -2.54 -2.73
C GLN A 134 16.85 -2.45 -4.24
N TYR A 135 15.80 -2.43 -5.06
CA TYR A 135 15.92 -2.34 -6.53
C TYR A 135 15.75 -0.92 -7.07
N SER A 136 15.44 0.05 -6.23
CA SER A 136 15.23 1.44 -6.65
C SER A 136 16.57 2.12 -6.93
N ASP A 137 16.60 2.89 -8.01
CA ASP A 137 17.73 3.77 -8.31
C ASP A 137 17.80 4.93 -7.32
N PHE A 138 18.99 5.51 -7.19
CA PHE A 138 19.13 6.78 -6.49
C PHE A 138 18.45 7.86 -7.33
N SER A 139 17.41 8.48 -6.77
CA SER A 139 16.70 9.58 -7.41
C SER A 139 16.68 10.80 -6.51
N PHE A 140 16.77 11.97 -7.13
CA PHE A 140 16.65 13.26 -6.47
C PHE A 140 15.78 14.16 -7.32
N MET A 141 14.81 14.80 -6.69
CA MET A 141 13.90 15.73 -7.35
C MET A 141 13.99 17.07 -6.65
N GLN A 142 14.28 18.11 -7.43
CA GLN A 142 14.25 19.48 -6.98
C GLN A 142 13.18 20.24 -7.75
N THR A 143 12.31 20.92 -7.01
CA THR A 143 11.18 21.67 -7.56
C THR A 143 11.24 23.12 -7.10
N ALA A 144 11.03 24.05 -8.03
CA ALA A 144 10.90 25.47 -7.69
C ALA A 144 9.77 26.11 -8.49
N SER A 145 9.09 27.08 -7.87
CA SER A 145 8.00 27.83 -8.49
C SER A 145 8.46 29.22 -8.89
N ALA A 146 8.15 29.63 -10.12
CA ALA A 146 8.37 30.98 -10.61
C ALA A 146 7.15 31.44 -11.41
N ALA A 147 6.50 32.50 -10.93
CA ALA A 147 5.36 33.08 -11.62
C ALA A 147 5.82 33.88 -12.85
N THR A 148 5.23 33.57 -14.00
CA THR A 148 5.40 34.35 -15.24
C THR A 148 4.16 34.19 -16.10
N ARG A 149 3.99 35.05 -17.11
CA ARG A 149 2.88 34.96 -18.07
C ARG A 149 3.43 34.77 -19.47
N THR A 150 2.74 34.01 -20.31
CA THR A 150 3.16 33.78 -21.70
C THR A 150 3.15 35.08 -22.52
N ASP A 151 2.29 36.04 -22.18
CA ASP A 151 2.20 37.36 -22.84
C ASP A 151 3.18 38.41 -22.29
N ALA A 152 3.83 38.12 -21.16
CA ALA A 152 4.83 38.97 -20.52
C ALA A 152 5.86 38.09 -19.79
N PHE A 153 6.62 37.32 -20.58
CA PHE A 153 7.52 36.30 -20.05
C PHE A 153 8.77 36.93 -19.40
N ASP A 154 9.04 36.56 -18.16
CA ASP A 154 10.17 37.05 -17.35
C ASP A 154 11.31 36.04 -17.44
N PHE A 155 12.13 36.17 -18.49
CA PHE A 155 13.24 35.26 -18.76
C PHE A 155 14.27 35.25 -17.63
N ASP A 156 14.57 36.40 -17.02
CA ASP A 156 15.58 36.49 -15.97
C ASP A 156 15.16 35.73 -14.71
N ARG A 157 13.89 35.87 -14.30
CA ARG A 157 13.34 35.12 -13.17
C ARG A 157 13.34 33.61 -13.43
N ILE A 158 12.97 33.19 -14.63
CA ILE A 158 12.92 31.77 -14.98
C ILE A 158 14.32 31.18 -15.03
N ASN A 159 15.27 31.85 -15.69
CA ASN A 159 16.67 31.43 -15.73
C ASN A 159 17.29 31.35 -14.33
N ALA A 160 17.03 32.34 -13.47
CA ALA A 160 17.48 32.31 -12.08
C ALA A 160 16.86 31.16 -11.27
N THR A 161 15.64 30.74 -11.62
CA THR A 161 14.98 29.61 -10.95
C THR A 161 15.54 28.27 -11.43
N LEU A 162 15.75 28.12 -12.74
CA LEU A 162 16.39 26.93 -13.32
C LEU A 162 17.81 26.75 -12.80
N ALA A 163 18.60 27.83 -12.71
CA ALA A 163 19.96 27.77 -12.17
C ALA A 163 20.02 27.21 -10.74
N ARG A 164 19.05 27.54 -9.88
CA ARG A 164 18.96 26.98 -8.52
C ARG A 164 18.59 25.50 -8.51
N ILE A 165 17.80 25.04 -9.48
CA ILE A 165 17.46 23.62 -9.62
C ILE A 165 18.71 22.87 -10.09
N ASP A 166 19.39 23.39 -11.11
CA ASP A 166 20.60 22.78 -11.68
C ASP A 166 21.73 22.71 -10.64
N GLU A 167 21.90 23.73 -9.81
CA GLU A 167 22.86 23.73 -8.69
C GLU A 167 22.59 22.57 -7.73
N ALA A 168 21.36 22.42 -7.23
CA ALA A 168 21.00 21.34 -6.32
C ALA A 168 21.12 19.94 -6.95
N VAL A 169 20.75 19.80 -8.22
CA VAL A 169 20.92 18.54 -8.97
C VAL A 169 22.41 18.23 -9.17
N GLY A 170 23.23 19.25 -9.44
CA GLY A 170 24.68 19.16 -9.56
C GLY A 170 25.34 18.70 -8.26
N GLU A 171 24.96 19.28 -7.13
CA GLU A 171 25.44 18.86 -5.79
C GLU A 171 25.10 17.39 -5.50
N PHE A 172 23.86 16.98 -5.77
CA PHE A 172 23.45 15.59 -5.61
C PHE A 172 24.27 14.64 -6.50
N ARG A 173 24.43 15.00 -7.78
CA ARG A 173 25.24 14.22 -8.73
C ARG A 173 26.68 14.07 -8.27
N GLN A 174 27.32 15.17 -7.86
CA GLN A 174 28.68 15.14 -7.34
C GLN A 174 28.79 14.19 -6.13
N SER A 175 27.81 14.23 -5.21
CA SER A 175 27.79 13.35 -4.04
C SER A 175 27.69 11.86 -4.40
N LEU A 176 27.08 11.52 -5.54
CA LEU A 176 26.99 10.15 -6.06
C LEU A 176 28.28 9.74 -6.79
N GLU A 177 28.88 10.66 -7.55
CA GLU A 177 30.15 10.43 -8.24
C GLU A 177 31.28 10.15 -7.25
N GLU A 178 31.33 10.87 -6.12
CA GLU A 178 32.26 10.62 -5.00
C GLU A 178 32.09 9.22 -4.37
N ARG A 179 30.92 8.61 -4.54
CA ARG A 179 30.60 7.25 -4.09
C ARG A 179 30.74 6.19 -5.20
N GLY A 180 31.28 6.59 -6.36
CA GLY A 180 31.53 5.70 -7.49
C GLY A 180 30.32 5.44 -8.39
N VAL A 181 29.22 6.17 -8.23
CA VAL A 181 28.04 6.09 -9.11
C VAL A 181 28.16 7.18 -10.16
N THR A 182 28.42 6.78 -11.42
CA THR A 182 28.74 7.73 -12.52
C THR A 182 27.77 7.68 -13.69
N ASP A 183 26.89 6.68 -13.73
CA ASP A 183 25.81 6.56 -14.72
C ASP A 183 24.53 7.21 -14.17
N GLY A 184 23.78 7.89 -15.04
CA GLY A 184 22.56 8.59 -14.63
C GLY A 184 21.98 9.50 -15.71
N GLU A 185 20.69 9.80 -15.57
CA GLU A 185 19.91 10.65 -16.46
C GLU A 185 19.33 11.83 -15.67
N VAL A 186 19.32 13.02 -16.30
CA VAL A 186 18.64 14.21 -15.77
C VAL A 186 17.50 14.55 -16.72
N SER A 187 16.29 14.65 -16.17
CA SER A 187 15.08 15.05 -16.89
C SER A 187 14.49 16.30 -16.25
N TRP A 188 14.02 17.22 -17.08
CA TRP A 188 13.34 18.44 -16.66
C TRP A 188 11.86 18.37 -17.01
N PHE A 189 11.01 18.83 -16.09
CA PHE A 189 9.58 18.92 -16.29
C PHE A 189 9.10 20.32 -15.90
N VAL A 190 8.08 20.82 -16.60
CA VAL A 190 7.48 22.13 -16.34
C VAL A 190 5.97 21.94 -16.23
N GLU A 191 5.40 22.43 -15.14
CA GLU A 191 3.95 22.54 -14.96
C GLU A 191 3.51 23.99 -15.16
N ALA A 192 2.59 24.21 -16.10
CA ALA A 192 1.99 25.51 -16.37
C ALA A 192 0.46 25.40 -16.36
N ARG A 193 -0.22 26.52 -16.09
CA ARG A 193 -1.68 26.59 -15.98
C ARG A 193 -2.20 27.69 -16.90
N TYR A 194 -3.37 27.48 -17.49
CA TYR A 194 -4.12 28.57 -18.11
C TYR A 194 -4.58 29.56 -17.03
N LEU A 195 -4.66 30.83 -17.40
CA LEU A 195 -5.25 31.89 -16.57
C LEU A 195 -6.77 31.81 -16.56
#